data_AF-A0A2E6D955-F1
#
_entry.id   AF-A0A2E6D955-F1
#
_cell.length_a   1.000
_cell.length_b   1.000
_cell.length_c   1.000
_cell.angle_alpha   90.00
_cell.angle_beta   90.00
_cell.angle_gamma   90.00
#
_symmetry.space_group_name_H-M   'P 1'
#
loop_
_entity.id
_entity.type
_entity.pdbx_description
1 polymer ?
#
loop_
_entity_poly.entity_id
_entity_poly.type
_entity_poly.pdbx_seq_one_letter_code
_entity_poly.pdbx_strand_id
1 'polypeptide(L)'
;MRIDPSMTMEAILEMAPAAQRALFQRYHIGGCSACAFQPHETLAKVAADHNILDVDEVVQTILQAEELDGKIQLEPQTVKQWLDQGEEFSFIDCRPPEERELSCIPEAEYLDFDHSEKYMSLPKERALVFVCRDGERALQVASYFVGHQFTNVFGMRGGLLAWSEEIDPSVPCYAVPGD
;
A
#
# COMPACT_ATOMS: atom_id res chain seq x y z
N MET A 1 -18.19 -6.72 -4.89
CA MET A 1 -17.17 -7.76 -5.09
C MET A 1 -17.59 -9.02 -4.32
N ARG A 2 -17.36 -10.23 -4.87
CA ARG A 2 -17.61 -11.50 -4.18
C ARG A 2 -16.39 -12.40 -4.36
N ILE A 3 -15.84 -12.90 -3.27
CA ILE A 3 -14.75 -13.88 -3.25
C ILE A 3 -15.34 -15.21 -2.82
N ASP A 4 -15.01 -16.28 -3.53
CA ASP A 4 -15.40 -17.66 -3.20
C ASP A 4 -14.15 -18.47 -2.83
N PRO A 5 -14.17 -19.28 -1.75
CA PRO A 5 -13.03 -20.10 -1.35
C PRO A 5 -12.49 -21.06 -2.42
N SER A 6 -13.30 -21.40 -3.44
CA SER A 6 -12.84 -22.25 -4.55
C SER A 6 -12.07 -21.49 -5.63
N MET A 7 -12.03 -20.14 -5.59
CA MET A 7 -11.26 -19.34 -6.53
C MET A 7 -9.77 -19.52 -6.31
N THR A 8 -8.99 -19.45 -7.39
CA THR A 8 -7.53 -19.44 -7.34
C THR A 8 -7.02 -18.14 -6.75
N MET A 9 -5.84 -18.18 -6.14
CA MET A 9 -5.17 -16.98 -5.62
C MET A 9 -4.91 -15.96 -6.72
N GLU A 10 -4.58 -16.39 -7.94
CA GLU A 10 -4.45 -15.52 -9.12
C GLU A 10 -5.74 -14.73 -9.39
N ALA A 11 -6.88 -15.41 -9.51
CA ALA A 11 -8.17 -14.76 -9.76
C ALA A 11 -8.59 -13.84 -8.61
N ILE A 12 -8.23 -14.19 -7.36
CA ILE A 12 -8.49 -13.34 -6.20
C ILE A 12 -7.63 -12.08 -6.25
N LEU A 13 -6.33 -12.19 -6.58
CA LEU A 13 -5.43 -11.04 -6.65
C LEU A 13 -5.78 -10.08 -7.79
N GLU A 14 -6.27 -10.59 -8.92
CA GLU A 14 -6.80 -9.75 -10.00
C GLU A 14 -8.05 -8.96 -9.58
N MET A 15 -8.91 -9.55 -8.75
CA MET A 15 -10.16 -8.94 -8.31
C MET A 15 -10.03 -8.08 -7.04
N ALA A 16 -9.10 -8.45 -6.16
CA ALA A 16 -8.82 -7.84 -4.87
C ALA A 16 -7.31 -7.81 -4.63
N PRO A 17 -6.59 -6.84 -5.22
CA PRO A 17 -5.13 -6.70 -5.05
C PRO A 17 -4.70 -6.61 -3.58
N ALA A 18 -5.59 -6.13 -2.69
CA ALA A 18 -5.34 -6.10 -1.25
C ALA A 18 -5.11 -7.48 -0.62
N ALA A 19 -5.54 -8.58 -1.28
CA ALA A 19 -5.53 -9.92 -0.72
C ALA A 19 -4.14 -10.37 -0.24
N GLN A 20 -3.08 -10.14 -1.02
CA GLN A 20 -1.73 -10.56 -0.63
C GLN A 20 -1.30 -9.89 0.68
N ARG A 21 -1.46 -8.58 0.78
CA ARG A 21 -1.12 -7.81 2.00
C ARG A 21 -2.00 -8.23 3.17
N ALA A 22 -3.30 -8.40 2.95
CA ALA A 22 -4.24 -8.79 3.99
C ALA A 22 -3.88 -10.16 4.61
N LEU A 23 -3.58 -11.13 3.73
CA LEU A 23 -3.14 -12.46 4.13
C LEU A 23 -1.80 -12.44 4.88
N PHE A 24 -0.86 -11.60 4.43
CA PHE A 24 0.42 -11.43 5.11
C PHE A 24 0.26 -10.78 6.50
N GLN A 25 -0.49 -9.69 6.61
CA GLN A 25 -0.67 -8.96 7.86
C GLN A 25 -1.41 -9.78 8.92
N ARG A 26 -2.44 -10.55 8.53
CA ARG A 26 -3.29 -11.30 9.46
C ARG A 26 -2.77 -12.70 9.76
N TYR A 27 -2.21 -13.39 8.76
CA TYR A 27 -1.88 -14.81 8.82
C TYR A 27 -0.42 -15.13 8.47
N HIS A 28 0.40 -14.12 8.12
CA HIS A 28 1.78 -14.30 7.65
C HIS A 28 1.92 -15.18 6.41
N ILE A 29 0.88 -15.20 5.56
CA ILE A 29 0.83 -15.92 4.29
C ILE A 29 1.36 -15.01 3.17
N GLY A 30 2.21 -15.53 2.29
CA GLY A 30 2.70 -14.82 1.10
C GLY A 30 3.86 -13.84 1.31
N GLY A 31 4.42 -13.75 2.53
CA GLY A 31 5.53 -12.83 2.84
C GLY A 31 6.94 -13.44 2.82
N CYS A 32 7.07 -14.76 2.68
CA CYS A 32 8.35 -15.46 2.58
C CYS A 32 8.20 -16.74 1.74
N SER A 33 9.32 -17.35 1.34
CA SER A 33 9.32 -18.58 0.55
C SER A 33 8.68 -19.78 1.26
N ALA A 34 8.68 -19.80 2.60
CA ALA A 34 8.10 -20.89 3.39
C ALA A 34 6.58 -20.79 3.58
N CYS A 35 6.00 -19.60 3.40
CA CYS A 35 4.56 -19.34 3.55
C CYS A 35 3.91 -18.86 2.24
N ALA A 36 4.59 -19.05 1.10
CA ALA A 36 4.11 -18.61 -0.20
C ALA A 36 3.03 -19.58 -0.72
N PHE A 37 1.89 -19.04 -1.13
CA PHE A 37 0.94 -19.76 -1.97
C PHE A 37 1.37 -19.74 -3.43
N GLN A 38 0.93 -20.72 -4.20
CA GLN A 38 1.04 -20.69 -5.65
C GLN A 38 -0.18 -19.99 -6.27
N PRO A 39 -0.04 -19.26 -7.38
CA PRO A 39 -1.16 -18.55 -8.02
C PRO A 39 -2.36 -19.45 -8.36
N HIS A 40 -2.10 -20.73 -8.69
CA HIS A 40 -3.12 -21.70 -9.06
C HIS A 40 -3.77 -22.43 -7.86
N GLU A 41 -3.27 -22.24 -6.64
CA GLU A 41 -3.91 -22.80 -5.45
C GLU A 41 -5.19 -22.05 -5.13
N THR A 42 -6.20 -22.75 -4.62
CA THR A 42 -7.45 -22.12 -4.19
C THR A 42 -7.29 -21.50 -2.80
N LEU A 43 -8.10 -20.47 -2.48
CA LEU A 43 -8.09 -19.88 -1.15
C LEU A 43 -8.37 -20.92 -0.04
N ALA A 44 -9.28 -21.86 -0.29
CA ALA A 44 -9.55 -22.97 0.63
C ALA A 44 -8.33 -23.88 0.85
N LYS A 45 -7.55 -24.16 -0.21
CA LYS A 45 -6.31 -24.95 -0.11
C LYS A 45 -5.26 -24.19 0.70
N VAL A 46 -5.05 -22.91 0.40
CA VAL A 46 -4.12 -22.04 1.13
C VAL A 46 -4.50 -21.97 2.60
N ALA A 47 -5.78 -21.73 2.92
CA ALA A 47 -6.25 -21.71 4.30
C ALA A 47 -5.99 -23.04 5.03
N ALA A 48 -6.25 -24.17 4.37
CA ALA A 48 -6.01 -25.50 4.94
C ALA A 48 -4.53 -25.78 5.22
N ASP A 49 -3.62 -25.43 4.31
CA ASP A 49 -2.17 -25.61 4.49
C ASP A 49 -1.63 -24.80 5.67
N HIS A 50 -2.27 -23.68 5.97
CA HIS A 50 -1.91 -22.80 7.07
C HIS A 50 -2.73 -23.06 8.35
N ASN A 51 -3.45 -24.19 8.43
CA ASN A 51 -4.29 -24.58 9.57
C ASN A 51 -5.37 -23.56 9.95
N ILE A 52 -5.88 -22.81 8.96
CA ILE A 52 -6.99 -21.87 9.15
C ILE A 52 -8.31 -22.63 8.96
N LEU A 53 -9.07 -22.73 10.05
CA LEU A 53 -10.32 -23.49 10.08
C LEU A 53 -11.53 -22.72 9.54
N ASP A 54 -11.49 -21.39 9.64
CA ASP A 54 -12.56 -20.50 9.20
C ASP A 54 -12.13 -19.74 7.94
N VAL A 55 -12.44 -20.33 6.78
CA VAL A 55 -12.11 -19.71 5.48
C VAL A 55 -13.00 -18.49 5.22
N ASP A 56 -14.20 -18.43 5.82
CA ASP A 56 -15.06 -17.26 5.69
C ASP A 56 -14.43 -16.04 6.39
N GLU A 57 -13.74 -16.23 7.52
CA GLU A 57 -12.94 -15.17 8.16
C GLU A 57 -11.83 -14.65 7.23
N VAL A 58 -11.17 -15.55 6.49
CA VAL A 58 -10.13 -15.16 5.51
C VAL A 58 -10.75 -14.32 4.39
N VAL A 59 -11.90 -14.75 3.87
CA VAL A 59 -12.65 -13.99 2.86
C VAL A 59 -13.02 -12.60 3.39
N GLN A 60 -13.57 -12.50 4.61
CA GLN A 60 -13.90 -11.21 5.21
C GLN A 60 -12.67 -10.32 5.38
N THR A 61 -11.54 -10.89 5.79
CA THR A 61 -10.27 -10.16 5.93
C THR A 61 -9.84 -9.53 4.61
N ILE A 62 -9.92 -10.28 3.50
CA ILE A 62 -9.58 -9.75 2.16
C ILE A 62 -10.56 -8.65 1.75
N LEU A 63 -11.86 -8.88 1.92
CA LEU A 63 -12.89 -7.89 1.54
C LEU A 63 -12.73 -6.58 2.32
N GLN A 64 -12.43 -6.66 3.62
CA GLN A 64 -12.19 -5.49 4.47
C GLN A 64 -10.92 -4.75 4.07
N ALA A 65 -9.84 -5.45 3.72
CA ALA A 65 -8.61 -4.84 3.26
C ALA A 65 -8.79 -4.12 1.92
N GLU A 66 -9.55 -4.70 0.99
CA GLU A 66 -9.88 -4.07 -0.30
C GLU A 66 -10.76 -2.83 -0.11
N GLU A 67 -11.76 -2.91 0.78
CA GLU A 67 -12.59 -1.74 1.12
C GLU A 67 -11.76 -0.64 1.78
N LEU A 68 -10.79 -1.01 2.63
CA LEU A 68 -9.87 -0.05 3.24
C LEU A 68 -9.00 0.62 2.18
N ASP A 69 -8.38 -0.14 1.28
CA ASP A 69 -7.54 0.39 0.20
C ASP A 69 -8.29 1.43 -0.63
N GLY A 70 -9.54 1.15 -0.99
CA GLY A 70 -10.39 2.10 -1.69
C GLY A 70 -10.65 3.42 -0.95
N LYS A 71 -10.57 3.43 0.39
CA LYS A 71 -10.75 4.63 1.23
C LYS A 71 -9.46 5.41 1.47
N ILE A 72 -8.30 4.76 1.38
CA ILE A 72 -7.00 5.35 1.69
C ILE A 72 -6.17 5.62 0.42
N GLN A 73 -6.76 5.54 -0.77
CA GLN A 73 -6.13 6.04 -1.98
C GLN A 73 -6.41 7.52 -2.17
N LEU A 74 -5.37 8.27 -2.57
CA LEU A 74 -5.48 9.69 -2.90
C LEU A 74 -4.89 9.96 -4.28
N GLU A 75 -5.57 10.82 -5.04
CA GLU A 75 -5.14 11.22 -6.38
C GLU A 75 -3.92 12.14 -6.34
N PRO A 76 -2.98 12.03 -7.29
CA PRO A 76 -1.85 12.96 -7.37
C PRO A 76 -2.33 14.42 -7.57
N GLN A 77 -3.45 14.65 -8.24
CA GLN A 77 -4.05 15.99 -8.38
C GLN A 77 -4.53 16.55 -7.03
N THR A 78 -5.05 15.70 -6.16
CA THR A 78 -5.52 16.14 -4.83
C THR A 78 -4.32 16.48 -3.96
N VAL A 79 -3.24 15.69 -4.03
CA VAL A 79 -1.97 16.01 -3.35
C VAL A 79 -1.43 17.35 -3.85
N LYS A 80 -1.37 17.57 -5.17
CA LYS A 80 -0.93 18.85 -5.74
C LYS A 80 -1.81 20.02 -5.30
N GLN A 81 -3.12 19.82 -5.26
CA GLN A 81 -4.06 20.83 -4.78
C GLN A 81 -3.79 21.20 -3.32
N TRP A 82 -3.58 20.23 -2.44
CA TRP A 82 -3.25 20.49 -1.03
C TRP A 82 -1.93 21.25 -0.88
N LEU A 83 -0.91 20.90 -1.67
CA LEU A 83 0.36 21.63 -1.70
C LEU A 83 0.17 23.08 -2.16
N ASP A 84 -0.58 23.31 -3.25
CA ASP A 84 -0.82 24.65 -3.80
C ASP A 84 -1.64 25.55 -2.87
N GLN A 85 -2.52 24.94 -2.07
CA GLN A 85 -3.34 25.63 -1.08
C GLN A 85 -2.60 25.86 0.25
N GLY A 86 -1.42 25.26 0.43
CA GLY A 86 -0.67 25.31 1.69
C GLY A 86 -1.38 24.60 2.84
N GLU A 87 -2.15 23.55 2.52
CA GLU A 87 -2.81 22.72 3.53
C GLU A 87 -1.76 22.04 4.43
N GLU A 88 -2.09 21.86 5.70
CA GLU A 88 -1.17 21.25 6.64
C GLU A 88 -1.27 19.71 6.63
N PHE A 89 -0.36 19.05 5.94
CA PHE A 89 -0.23 17.60 5.92
C PHE A 89 1.24 17.16 5.86
N SER A 90 1.51 15.87 6.06
CA SER A 90 2.83 15.28 5.85
C SER A 90 2.83 14.51 4.55
N PHE A 91 3.61 14.96 3.56
CA PHE A 91 3.84 14.24 2.31
C PHE A 91 5.15 13.48 2.39
N ILE A 92 5.10 12.15 2.33
CA ILE A 92 6.21 11.28 2.75
C ILE A 92 6.56 10.30 1.64
N ASP A 93 7.80 10.34 1.17
CA ASP A 93 8.36 9.38 0.23
C ASP A 93 8.91 8.16 0.97
N CYS A 94 8.24 7.01 0.81
CA CYS A 94 8.61 5.75 1.44
C CYS A 94 9.50 4.87 0.56
N ARG A 95 10.15 5.43 -0.48
CA ARG A 95 11.14 4.71 -1.28
C ARG A 95 12.48 4.61 -0.56
N PRO A 96 13.23 3.50 -0.78
CA PRO A 96 14.56 3.35 -0.24
C PRO A 96 15.51 4.39 -0.85
N PRO A 97 16.63 4.70 -0.18
CA PRO A 97 17.56 5.76 -0.60
C PRO A 97 17.99 5.65 -2.07
N GLU A 98 18.31 4.45 -2.55
CA GLU A 98 18.77 4.20 -3.91
C GLU A 98 17.75 4.59 -5.00
N GLU A 99 16.45 4.49 -4.71
CA GLU A 99 15.39 4.94 -5.61
C GLU A 99 15.23 6.46 -5.57
N ARG A 100 15.43 7.07 -4.40
CA ARG A 100 15.29 8.53 -4.18
C ARG A 100 16.46 9.32 -4.77
N GLU A 101 17.64 8.72 -4.85
CA GLU A 101 18.80 9.31 -5.52
C GLU A 101 18.59 9.50 -7.03
N LEU A 102 17.71 8.73 -7.65
CA LEU A 102 17.40 8.80 -9.09
C LEU A 102 16.40 9.91 -9.42
N SER A 103 15.43 10.14 -8.54
CA SER A 103 14.36 11.11 -8.72
C SER A 103 13.62 11.31 -7.40
N CYS A 104 13.14 12.54 -7.14
CA CYS A 104 12.34 12.86 -5.97
C CYS A 104 11.32 13.95 -6.27
N ILE A 105 10.23 13.96 -5.49
CA ILE A 105 9.29 15.08 -5.45
C ILE A 105 9.80 16.06 -4.38
N PRO A 106 10.19 17.29 -4.73
CA PRO A 106 10.83 18.22 -3.80
C PRO A 106 10.02 18.50 -2.53
N GLU A 107 8.69 18.47 -2.63
CA GLU A 107 7.76 18.71 -1.53
C GLU A 107 7.60 17.52 -0.57
N ALA A 108 8.02 16.32 -0.98
CA ALA A 108 7.92 15.13 -0.15
C ALA A 108 9.13 15.01 0.79
N GLU A 109 8.88 14.86 2.09
CA GLU A 109 9.92 14.47 3.04
C GLU A 109 10.22 12.97 2.91
N TYR A 110 11.44 12.56 3.23
CA TYR A 110 11.81 11.14 3.16
C TYR A 110 11.35 10.40 4.41
N LEU A 111 10.84 9.19 4.22
CA LEU A 111 10.57 8.30 5.35
C LEU A 111 11.90 7.88 5.97
N ASP A 112 12.16 8.38 7.17
CA ASP A 112 13.31 7.97 7.98
C ASP A 112 12.96 6.68 8.73
N PHE A 113 13.44 5.55 8.22
CA PHE A 113 13.24 4.24 8.84
C PHE A 113 13.97 4.12 10.19
N ASP A 114 15.11 4.80 10.37
CA ASP A 114 15.88 4.76 11.61
C ASP A 114 15.19 5.56 12.72
N HIS A 115 14.34 6.53 12.36
CA HIS A 115 13.56 7.36 13.27
C HIS A 115 12.04 7.24 13.04
N SER A 116 11.57 6.02 12.78
CA SER A 116 10.15 5.75 12.50
C SER A 116 9.19 6.19 13.62
N GLU A 117 9.67 6.29 14.86
CA GLU A 117 8.92 6.79 16.02
C GLU A 117 8.45 8.24 15.86
N LYS A 118 9.17 9.06 15.08
CA LYS A 118 8.76 10.43 14.74
C LYS A 118 7.34 10.42 14.19
N TYR A 119 7.08 9.57 13.20
CA TYR A 119 5.79 9.49 12.53
C TYR A 119 4.71 8.90 13.43
N MET A 120 5.07 7.93 14.28
CA MET A 120 4.12 7.34 15.24
C MET A 120 3.68 8.29 16.34
N SER A 121 4.50 9.29 16.66
CA SER A 121 4.18 10.34 17.63
C SER A 121 3.32 11.48 17.08
N LEU A 122 3.04 11.52 15.78
CA LEU A 122 2.18 12.53 15.17
C LEU A 122 0.73 12.42 15.68
N PRO A 123 -0.04 13.54 15.69
CA PRO A 123 -1.47 13.49 15.97
C PRO A 123 -2.19 12.52 15.02
N LYS A 124 -3.12 11.73 15.55
CA LYS A 124 -3.81 10.66 14.79
C LYS A 124 -4.72 11.20 13.69
N GLU A 125 -5.08 12.47 13.78
CA GLU A 125 -5.91 13.21 12.84
C GLU A 125 -5.09 13.96 11.79
N ARG A 126 -3.76 14.07 11.96
CA ARG A 126 -2.89 14.71 10.98
C ARG A 126 -2.95 13.92 9.68
N ALA A 127 -3.18 14.64 8.58
CA ALA A 127 -3.12 14.06 7.24
C ALA A 127 -1.71 13.54 6.93
N LEU A 128 -1.59 12.25 6.63
CA LEU A 128 -0.36 11.63 6.15
C LEU A 128 -0.61 11.12 4.72
N VAL A 129 0.25 11.50 3.78
CA VAL A 129 0.19 11.03 2.39
C VAL A 129 1.52 10.37 2.08
N PHE A 130 1.52 9.09 1.74
CA PHE A 130 2.70 8.36 1.34
C PHE A 130 2.81 8.28 -0.18
N VAL A 131 4.03 8.38 -0.70
CA VAL A 131 4.36 8.14 -2.11
C VAL A 131 5.45 7.10 -2.22
N CYS A 132 5.31 6.19 -3.18
CA CYS A 132 6.37 5.31 -3.63
C CYS A 132 6.52 5.41 -5.16
N ARG A 133 7.08 4.39 -5.82
CA ARG A 133 7.23 4.41 -7.28
C ARG A 133 5.89 4.36 -8.00
N ASP A 134 5.05 3.38 -7.70
CA ASP A 134 3.82 3.01 -8.43
C ASP A 134 2.54 3.05 -7.56
N GLY A 135 2.66 3.32 -6.27
CA GLY A 135 1.56 3.41 -5.31
C GLY A 135 1.37 2.16 -4.43
N GLU A 136 1.94 1.01 -4.78
CA GLU A 136 1.69 -0.24 -4.03
C GLU A 136 2.31 -0.19 -2.62
N ARG A 137 3.58 0.18 -2.53
CA ARG A 137 4.27 0.32 -1.24
C ARG A 137 3.66 1.43 -0.39
N ALA A 138 3.22 2.52 -1.03
CA ALA A 138 2.55 3.62 -0.33
C ALA A 138 1.25 3.15 0.35
N LEU A 139 0.46 2.29 -0.31
CA LEU A 139 -0.73 1.68 0.29
C LEU A 139 -0.40 0.75 1.46
N GLN A 140 0.68 -0.04 1.33
CA GLN A 140 1.15 -0.89 2.43
C GLN A 140 1.51 -0.06 3.68
N VAL A 141 2.24 1.05 3.48
CA VAL A 141 2.59 1.96 4.59
C VAL A 141 1.34 2.65 5.14
N ALA A 142 0.44 3.15 4.29
CA ALA A 142 -0.80 3.79 4.73
C ALA A 142 -1.66 2.85 5.59
N SER A 143 -1.85 1.61 5.14
CA SER A 143 -2.55 0.55 5.88
C SER A 143 -1.93 0.27 7.26
N TYR A 144 -0.60 0.29 7.35
CA TYR A 144 0.11 0.12 8.62
C TYR A 144 -0.22 1.25 9.63
N PHE A 145 -0.26 2.51 9.19
CA PHE A 145 -0.64 3.63 10.05
C PHE A 145 -2.12 3.60 10.45
N VAL A 146 -3.01 3.16 9.57
CA VAL A 146 -4.43 2.92 9.92
C VAL A 146 -4.55 1.89 11.06
N GLY A 147 -3.77 0.81 10.99
CA GLY A 147 -3.67 -0.19 12.08
C GLY A 147 -3.19 0.40 13.41
N HIS A 148 -2.51 1.55 13.39
CA HIS A 148 -2.05 2.32 14.55
C HIS A 148 -2.95 3.53 14.88
N GLN A 149 -4.22 3.43 14.51
CA GLN A 149 -5.31 4.37 14.84
C GLN A 149 -5.17 5.76 14.19
N PHE A 150 -4.30 5.93 13.20
CA PHE A 150 -4.34 7.13 12.39
C PHE A 150 -5.59 7.12 11.50
N THR A 151 -6.27 8.27 11.44
CA THR A 151 -7.60 8.39 10.84
C THR A 151 -7.61 9.12 9.50
N ASN A 152 -6.48 9.75 9.15
CA ASN A 152 -6.35 10.59 7.96
C ASN A 152 -5.06 10.21 7.21
N VAL A 153 -5.04 9.02 6.62
CA VAL A 153 -3.84 8.43 6.01
C VAL A 153 -4.14 7.99 4.59
N PHE A 154 -3.21 8.28 3.68
CA PHE A 154 -3.37 7.96 2.28
C PHE A 154 -2.09 7.42 1.64
N GLY A 155 -2.24 6.52 0.68
CA GLY A 155 -1.23 6.23 -0.34
C GLY A 155 -1.59 6.96 -1.64
N MET A 156 -0.65 7.69 -2.22
CA MET A 156 -0.85 8.37 -3.49
C MET A 156 -0.94 7.34 -4.62
N ARG A 157 -2.08 7.30 -5.32
CA ARG A 157 -2.31 6.32 -6.39
C ARG A 157 -1.33 6.55 -7.54
N GLY A 158 -0.77 5.46 -8.07
CA GLY A 158 0.18 5.49 -9.18
C GLY A 158 1.57 6.01 -8.79
N GLY A 159 1.77 6.43 -7.54
CA GLY A 159 3.05 6.86 -6.99
C GLY A 159 3.71 7.97 -7.81
N LEU A 160 5.05 7.98 -7.79
CA LEU A 160 5.89 8.87 -8.56
C LEU A 160 5.60 8.79 -10.07
N LEU A 161 5.29 7.61 -10.60
CA LEU A 161 5.02 7.45 -12.03
C LEU A 161 3.81 8.28 -12.47
N ALA A 162 2.69 8.20 -11.74
CA ALA A 162 1.52 9.03 -12.00
C ALA A 162 1.78 10.51 -11.70
N TRP A 163 2.58 10.83 -10.68
CA TRP A 163 2.99 12.21 -10.42
C TRP A 163 3.74 12.82 -11.60
N SER A 164 4.74 12.11 -12.12
CA SER A 164 5.53 12.53 -13.28
C SER A 164 4.69 12.67 -14.53
N GLU A 165 3.73 11.77 -14.77
CA GLU A 165 2.88 11.82 -15.96
C GLU A 165 1.82 12.93 -15.87
N GLU A 166 1.19 13.09 -14.71
CA GLU A 166 -0.05 13.86 -14.59
C GLU A 166 0.15 15.25 -13.95
N ILE A 167 1.21 15.43 -13.15
CA ILE A 167 1.42 16.64 -12.33
C ILE A 167 2.67 17.40 -12.74
N ASP A 168 3.82 16.73 -12.75
CA ASP A 168 5.11 17.36 -13.05
C ASP A 168 5.99 16.48 -13.96
N PRO A 169 5.89 16.65 -15.29
CA PRO A 169 6.73 15.95 -16.26
C PRO A 169 8.23 16.24 -16.16
N SER A 170 8.66 17.22 -15.35
CA SER A 170 10.08 17.46 -15.09
C SER A 170 10.68 16.50 -14.07
N VAL A 171 9.85 15.83 -13.26
CA VAL A 171 10.27 14.77 -12.32
C VAL A 171 10.58 13.51 -13.13
N PRO A 172 11.84 13.03 -13.19
CA PRO A 172 12.19 11.89 -14.03
C PRO A 172 11.60 10.58 -13.52
N CYS A 173 11.07 9.77 -14.43
CA CYS A 173 10.80 8.36 -14.16
C CYS A 173 12.10 7.55 -14.30
N TYR A 174 12.24 6.50 -13.49
CA TYR A 174 13.32 5.52 -13.60
C TYR A 174 12.76 4.10 -13.69
N ALA A 175 13.51 3.23 -14.37
CA ALA A 175 13.29 1.80 -14.31
C ALA A 175 14.16 1.21 -13.21
N VAL A 176 13.58 0.36 -12.36
CA VAL A 176 14.37 -0.46 -11.44
C VAL A 176 14.84 -1.70 -12.21
N PRO A 177 16.13 -2.08 -12.17
CA PRO A 177 16.58 -3.29 -12.84
C PRO A 177 15.88 -4.53 -12.26
N GLY A 178 15.12 -5.26 -13.08
CA GLY A 178 14.51 -6.54 -12.70
C GLY A 178 12.98 -6.63 -12.73
N ASP A 179 12.28 -5.59 -13.22
CA ASP A 179 10.88 -5.71 -13.67
C ASP A 179 10.76 -6.49 -14.98
#